data_AF-K6TBJ3-F1
#
_entry.id   AF-K6TBJ3-F1
#
_cell.length_a   1.000
_cell.length_b   1.000
_cell.length_c   1.000
_cell.angle_alpha   90.00
_cell.angle_beta   90.00
_cell.angle_gamma   90.00
#
_symmetry.space_group_name_H-M   'P 1'
#
loop_
_entity.id
_entity.type
_entity.pdbx_description
1 polymer ?
#
loop_
_entity_poly.entity_id
_entity_poly.type
_entity_poly.pdbx_seq_one_letter_code
_entity_poly.pdbx_strand_id
1 'polypeptide(L)'
;MVPKKVIRLIVFIILFTVSMSNITYAQIPTKPTPYGPRISDLQNKEDILSSLEQIKTIRANLVVINVKSDTPIEQLKTIDTNLQRDIDQLRVIRGNLVNHADKYANSISDVFFAEQIVIIANCYIVSLKHQQLLIRSLENNVGDASTLFYSTYMIPIYYYLTLGDEQIAYTQTYTVVS
;
A
#
# COMPACT_ATOMS: atom_id res chain seq x y z
N MET A 1 -20.09 -12.17 -65.56
CA MET A 1 -21.11 -11.41 -64.80
C MET A 1 -20.96 -11.77 -63.33
N VAL A 2 -20.54 -10.83 -62.45
CA VAL A 2 -20.30 -11.15 -61.04
C VAL A 2 -21.66 -11.36 -60.34
N PRO A 3 -21.87 -12.47 -59.59
CA PRO A 3 -23.13 -12.73 -58.92
C PRO A 3 -23.46 -11.63 -57.91
N LYS A 4 -24.71 -11.16 -57.86
CA LYS A 4 -25.15 -10.09 -56.92
C LYS A 4 -24.80 -10.36 -55.45
N LYS A 5 -24.75 -11.64 -55.05
CA LYS A 5 -24.34 -12.06 -53.70
C LYS A 5 -22.86 -11.76 -53.41
N VAL A 6 -21.99 -11.91 -54.41
CA VAL A 6 -20.55 -11.61 -54.31
C VAL A 6 -20.34 -10.10 -54.21
N ILE A 7 -21.09 -9.31 -54.99
CA ILE A 7 -21.03 -7.85 -54.91
C ILE A 7 -21.45 -7.37 -53.51
N ARG A 8 -22.54 -7.91 -52.95
CA ARG A 8 -22.98 -7.59 -51.58
C ARG A 8 -21.94 -7.95 -50.52
N LEU A 9 -21.27 -9.09 -50.67
CA LEU A 9 -20.21 -9.52 -49.75
C LEU A 9 -19.01 -8.55 -49.80
N ILE A 10 -18.58 -8.15 -50.99
CA ILE A 10 -17.47 -7.19 -51.17
C ILE A 10 -17.81 -5.85 -50.51
N VAL A 11 -19.01 -5.32 -50.76
CA VAL A 11 -19.47 -4.06 -50.14
C VAL A 11 -19.53 -4.17 -48.62
N PHE A 12 -19.99 -5.31 -48.09
CA PHE A 12 -20.04 -5.55 -46.65
C PHE A 12 -18.65 -5.59 -46.01
N ILE A 13 -17.68 -6.25 -46.64
CA ILE A 13 -16.30 -6.31 -46.16
C ILE A 13 -15.69 -4.91 -46.14
N ILE A 14 -15.88 -4.12 -47.21
CA ILE A 14 -15.36 -2.75 -47.28
C ILE A 14 -15.95 -1.89 -46.17
N LEU A 15 -17.28 -1.91 -46.00
CA LEU A 15 -17.94 -1.17 -44.92
C LEU A 15 -17.43 -1.60 -43.55
N PHE A 16 -17.23 -2.91 -43.32
CA PHE A 16 -16.72 -3.43 -42.06
C PHE A 16 -15.30 -2.94 -41.77
N THR A 17 -14.41 -2.95 -42.77
CA THR A 17 -13.03 -2.47 -42.63
C THR A 17 -12.92 -0.97 -42.40
N VAL A 18 -13.77 -0.16 -43.04
CA VAL A 18 -13.78 1.30 -42.86
C VAL A 18 -14.45 1.69 -41.53
N SER A 19 -15.36 0.87 -41.00
CA SER A 19 -16.03 1.12 -39.72
C SER A 19 -15.23 0.64 -38.50
N MET A 20 -14.16 -0.13 -38.69
CA MET A 20 -13.27 -0.46 -37.58
C MET A 20 -12.46 0.77 -37.21
N SER A 21 -12.74 1.33 -36.04
CA SER A 21 -11.86 2.31 -35.41
C SER A 21 -10.44 1.74 -35.35
N ASN A 22 -9.43 2.52 -35.71
CA ASN A 22 -8.04 2.14 -35.44
C ASN A 22 -7.91 1.93 -33.93
N ILE A 23 -7.82 0.67 -33.50
CA ILE A 23 -7.45 0.34 -32.13
C ILE A 23 -5.96 0.66 -32.02
N THR A 24 -5.64 1.90 -31.67
CA THR A 24 -4.27 2.30 -31.38
C THR A 24 -3.84 1.58 -30.11
N TYR A 25 -3.05 0.51 -30.27
CA TYR A 25 -2.37 -0.12 -29.16
C TYR A 25 -1.30 0.84 -28.63
N ALA A 26 -1.16 0.91 -27.30
CA ALA A 26 -0.06 1.63 -26.69
C ALA A 26 1.27 1.09 -27.24
N GLN A 27 2.11 1.97 -27.80
CA GLN A 27 3.43 1.57 -28.28
C GLN A 27 4.26 1.14 -27.07
N ILE A 28 4.83 -0.07 -27.14
CA ILE A 28 5.79 -0.53 -26.14
C ILE A 28 7.03 0.38 -26.27
N PRO A 29 7.40 1.15 -25.24
CA PRO A 29 8.55 2.04 -25.32
C PRO A 29 9.83 1.24 -25.65
N THR A 30 10.63 1.71 -26.61
CA THR A 30 11.93 1.08 -26.93
C THR A 30 12.95 1.18 -25.79
N LYS A 31 12.68 2.04 -24.80
CA LYS A 31 13.38 2.10 -23.52
C LYS A 31 12.34 2.29 -22.42
N PRO A 32 12.40 1.53 -21.31
CA PRO A 32 11.55 1.79 -20.16
C PRO A 32 11.88 3.18 -19.62
N THR A 33 11.00 4.15 -19.87
CA THR A 33 11.02 5.43 -19.18
C THR A 33 10.25 5.26 -17.88
N PRO A 34 10.87 5.49 -16.71
CA PRO A 34 10.15 5.44 -15.45
C PRO A 34 8.96 6.41 -15.51
N TYR A 35 7.76 5.87 -15.33
CA TYR A 35 6.53 6.63 -15.26
C TYR A 35 6.24 6.94 -13.80
N GLY A 36 6.03 8.21 -13.48
CA GLY A 36 5.71 8.68 -12.13
C GLY A 36 6.55 9.90 -11.73
N PRO A 37 6.22 10.50 -10.57
CA PRO A 37 7.00 11.61 -10.03
C PRO A 37 8.41 11.15 -9.64
N ARG A 38 9.40 12.04 -9.79
CA ARG A 38 10.80 11.73 -9.45
C ARG A 38 11.15 12.27 -8.08
N ILE A 39 12.06 11.59 -7.37
CA ILE A 39 12.62 12.14 -6.13
C ILE A 39 13.30 13.48 -6.39
N SER A 40 13.96 13.63 -7.55
CA SER A 40 14.64 14.87 -7.93
C SER A 40 13.74 16.09 -7.91
N ASP A 41 12.43 15.88 -8.05
CA ASP A 41 11.43 16.93 -8.16
C ASP A 41 10.80 17.27 -6.80
N LEU A 42 11.18 16.56 -5.74
CA LEU A 42 10.70 16.79 -4.37
C LEU A 42 11.33 18.03 -3.75
N GLN A 43 10.49 18.83 -3.11
CA GLN A 43 10.93 19.90 -2.25
C GLN A 43 11.20 19.35 -0.85
N ASN A 44 12.36 19.69 -0.28
CA ASN A 44 12.79 19.17 1.02
C ASN A 44 12.67 17.64 1.12
N LYS A 45 13.19 16.94 0.09
CA LYS A 45 13.12 15.48 -0.06
C LYS A 45 13.57 14.72 1.19
N GLU A 46 14.46 15.30 1.98
CA GLU A 46 14.97 14.74 3.23
C GLU A 46 13.84 14.43 4.22
N ASP A 47 12.79 15.25 4.30
CA ASP A 47 11.64 15.02 5.19
C ASP A 47 10.84 13.77 4.78
N ILE A 48 10.59 13.64 3.47
CA ILE A 48 9.88 12.51 2.88
C ILE A 48 10.68 11.20 3.05
N LEU A 49 11.97 11.24 2.71
CA LEU A 49 12.85 10.08 2.83
C LEU A 49 13.06 9.67 4.28
N SER A 50 13.23 10.63 5.19
CA SER A 50 13.33 10.38 6.63
C SER A 50 12.05 9.73 7.17
N SER A 51 10.88 10.20 6.73
CA SER A 51 9.59 9.61 7.12
C SER A 51 9.46 8.16 6.66
N LEU A 52 9.86 7.86 5.42
CA LEU A 52 9.87 6.49 4.91
C LEU A 52 10.84 5.58 5.68
N GLU A 53 12.05 6.05 5.99
CA GLU A 53 13.03 5.27 6.76
C GLU A 53 12.58 5.04 8.21
N GLN A 54 11.93 6.02 8.85
CA GLN A 54 11.34 5.83 10.16
C GLN A 54 10.24 4.76 10.14
N ILE A 55 9.36 4.78 9.12
CA ILE A 55 8.34 3.74 8.93
C ILE A 55 8.98 2.35 8.76
N LYS A 56 10.03 2.24 7.93
CA LYS A 56 10.77 0.99 7.73
C LYS A 56 11.41 0.49 9.03
N THR A 57 11.95 1.41 9.84
CA THR A 57 12.55 1.08 11.14
C THR A 57 11.51 0.53 12.10
N ILE A 58 10.34 1.18 12.19
CA ILE A 58 9.21 0.67 12.98
C ILE A 58 8.82 -0.72 12.46
N ARG A 59 8.61 -0.86 11.14
CA ARG A 59 8.24 -2.14 10.52
C ARG A 59 9.22 -3.28 10.79
N ALA A 60 10.53 -3.01 10.81
CA ALA A 60 11.54 -4.01 11.14
C ALA A 60 11.43 -4.51 12.60
N ASN A 61 10.95 -3.66 13.50
CA ASN A 61 10.70 -4.00 14.89
C ASN A 61 9.32 -4.67 15.10
N LEU A 62 8.40 -4.53 14.14
CA LEU A 62 7.13 -5.25 14.09
C LEU A 62 7.34 -6.71 13.66
N VAL A 63 8.07 -7.50 14.45
CA VAL A 63 7.99 -8.95 14.34
C VAL A 63 6.60 -9.34 14.84
N VAL A 64 5.83 -10.09 14.04
CA VAL A 64 4.51 -10.58 14.42
C VAL A 64 4.62 -11.16 15.82
N ILE A 65 3.96 -10.50 16.77
CA ILE A 65 4.17 -10.77 18.19
C ILE A 65 3.87 -12.25 18.44
N ASN A 66 4.84 -12.95 19.02
CA ASN A 66 4.71 -14.35 19.40
C ASN A 66 3.81 -14.47 20.64
N VAL A 67 2.51 -14.17 20.46
CA VAL A 67 1.49 -14.34 21.49
C VAL A 67 0.89 -15.72 21.35
N LYS A 68 0.87 -16.45 22.46
CA LYS A 68 0.22 -17.75 22.59
C LYS A 68 -1.05 -17.60 23.43
N SER A 69 -1.92 -18.60 23.38
CA SER A 69 -3.14 -18.64 24.20
C SER A 69 -2.86 -18.60 25.70
N ASP A 70 -1.68 -19.04 26.13
CA ASP A 70 -1.24 -19.10 27.53
C ASP A 70 -0.28 -17.95 27.91
N THR A 71 -0.13 -16.93 27.06
CA THR A 71 0.72 -15.77 27.37
C THR A 71 0.23 -15.08 28.66
N PRO A 72 1.11 -14.86 29.66
CA PRO A 72 0.72 -14.21 30.90
C PRO A 72 0.14 -12.81 30.70
N ILE A 73 -0.88 -12.44 31.49
CA ILE A 73 -1.56 -11.14 31.42
C ILE A 73 -0.60 -9.95 31.49
N GLU A 74 0.42 -10.01 32.36
CA GLU A 74 1.41 -8.92 32.47
C GLU A 74 2.27 -8.78 31.21
N GLN A 75 2.53 -9.88 30.49
CA GLN A 75 3.18 -9.83 29.19
C GLN A 75 2.22 -9.24 28.14
N LEU A 76 0.95 -9.64 28.13
CA LEU A 76 -0.08 -9.09 27.24
C LEU A 76 -0.20 -7.55 27.37
N LYS A 77 -0.25 -7.03 28.60
CA LYS A 77 -0.28 -5.57 28.86
C LYS A 77 0.98 -4.84 28.37
N THR A 78 2.14 -5.46 28.56
CA THR A 78 3.42 -4.91 28.08
C THR A 78 3.43 -4.81 26.56
N ILE A 79 2.91 -5.85 25.90
CA ILE A 79 2.77 -5.90 24.45
C ILE A 79 1.77 -4.83 23.98
N ASP A 80 0.59 -4.70 24.60
CA ASP A 80 -0.40 -3.67 24.22
C ASP A 80 0.18 -2.24 24.34
N THR A 81 0.99 -2.01 25.38
CA THR A 81 1.69 -0.74 25.59
C THR A 81 2.73 -0.47 24.50
N ASN A 82 3.49 -1.49 24.09
CA ASN A 82 4.46 -1.37 23.01
C ASN A 82 3.77 -1.09 21.67
N LEU A 83 2.68 -1.80 21.37
CA LEU A 83 1.86 -1.55 20.18
C LEU A 83 1.32 -0.12 20.16
N GLN A 84 0.84 0.38 21.31
CA GLN A 84 0.35 1.74 21.41
C GLN A 84 1.45 2.77 21.09
N ARG A 85 2.68 2.54 21.58
CA ARG A 85 3.83 3.38 21.28
C ARG A 85 4.14 3.42 19.79
N ASP A 86 4.17 2.26 19.13
CA ASP A 86 4.45 2.16 17.69
C ASP A 86 3.35 2.84 16.86
N ILE A 87 2.08 2.68 17.25
CA ILE A 87 0.94 3.38 16.63
C ILE A 87 1.10 4.89 16.74
N ASP A 88 1.50 5.40 17.89
CA ASP A 88 1.64 6.84 18.10
C ASP A 88 2.84 7.42 17.33
N GLN A 89 3.95 6.69 17.24
CA GLN A 89 5.06 7.06 16.36
C GLN A 89 4.63 7.12 14.89
N LEU A 90 3.91 6.11 14.39
CA LEU A 90 3.37 6.10 13.03
C LEU A 90 2.39 7.25 12.77
N ARG A 91 1.57 7.64 13.77
CA ARG A 91 0.67 8.79 13.66
C ARG A 91 1.41 10.11 13.55
N VAL A 92 2.50 10.28 14.29
CA VAL A 92 3.36 11.47 14.18
C VAL A 92 3.96 11.55 12.78
N ILE A 93 4.53 10.45 12.28
CA ILE A 93 5.10 10.39 10.92
C ILE A 93 4.02 10.71 9.87
N ARG A 94 2.84 10.10 10.00
CA ARG A 94 1.69 10.39 9.12
C ARG A 94 1.31 11.88 9.15
N GLY A 95 1.28 12.50 10.32
CA GLY A 95 1.01 13.94 10.46
C GLY A 95 2.04 14.79 9.72
N ASN A 96 3.32 14.44 9.84
CA ASN A 96 4.40 15.15 9.13
C ASN A 96 4.24 15.04 7.61
N LEU A 97 3.88 13.86 7.10
CA LEU A 97 3.64 13.65 5.67
C LEU A 97 2.44 14.43 5.14
N VAL A 98 1.33 14.46 5.88
CA VAL A 98 0.16 15.28 5.52
C VAL A 98 0.53 16.75 5.48
N ASN A 99 1.24 17.24 6.51
CA ASN A 99 1.71 18.62 6.55
C ASN A 99 2.68 18.94 5.39
N HIS A 100 3.52 17.98 4.98
CA HIS A 100 4.40 18.14 3.80
C HIS A 100 3.58 18.29 2.52
N ALA A 101 2.58 17.43 2.31
CA ALA A 101 1.68 17.52 1.16
C ALA A 101 0.95 18.87 1.11
N ASP A 102 0.44 19.34 2.25
CA ASP A 102 -0.25 20.63 2.34
C ASP A 102 0.69 21.81 2.09
N LYS A 103 1.91 21.77 2.64
CA LYS A 103 2.92 22.82 2.49
C LYS A 103 3.40 22.94 1.04
N TYR A 104 3.53 21.83 0.33
CA TYR A 104 4.02 21.76 -1.04
C TYR A 104 2.91 21.35 -2.03
N ALA A 105 1.67 21.77 -1.76
CA ALA A 105 0.47 21.37 -2.52
C ALA A 105 0.49 21.75 -4.01
N ASN A 106 1.38 22.68 -4.41
CA ASN A 106 1.60 23.05 -5.80
C ASN A 106 2.52 22.08 -6.58
N SER A 107 3.14 21.11 -5.89
CA SER A 107 4.00 20.10 -6.46
C SER A 107 3.29 18.74 -6.45
N ILE A 108 2.92 18.26 -7.63
CA ILE A 108 2.30 16.93 -7.81
C ILE A 108 3.22 15.85 -7.23
N SER A 109 4.54 16.01 -7.37
CA SER A 109 5.51 15.05 -6.84
C SER A 109 5.48 14.98 -5.32
N ASP A 110 5.51 16.13 -4.64
CA ASP A 110 5.50 16.19 -3.17
C ASP A 110 4.20 15.60 -2.62
N VAL A 111 3.05 15.98 -3.19
CA VAL A 111 1.74 15.45 -2.79
C VAL A 111 1.68 13.94 -3.02
N PHE A 112 2.06 13.47 -4.21
CA PHE A 112 1.98 12.05 -4.55
C PHE A 112 2.85 11.20 -3.61
N PHE A 113 4.12 11.56 -3.41
CA PHE A 113 5.00 10.78 -2.52
C PHE A 113 4.53 10.81 -1.07
N ALA A 114 4.08 11.96 -0.58
CA ALA A 114 3.54 12.07 0.77
C ALA A 114 2.29 11.18 0.96
N GLU A 115 1.35 11.22 0.02
CA GLU A 115 0.14 10.38 0.05
C GLU A 115 0.46 8.88 0.01
N GLN A 116 1.42 8.47 -0.84
CA GLN A 116 1.86 7.07 -0.91
C GLN A 116 2.44 6.59 0.43
N ILE A 117 3.29 7.40 1.06
CA ILE A 117 3.90 7.02 2.34
C ILE A 117 2.85 7.06 3.48
N VAL A 118 1.86 7.95 3.41
CA VAL A 118 0.71 7.96 4.33
C VAL A 118 -0.07 6.64 4.25
N ILE A 119 -0.26 6.07 3.05
CA ILE A 119 -0.91 4.77 2.88
C ILE A 119 -0.13 3.67 3.62
N ILE A 120 1.21 3.65 3.50
CA ILE A 120 2.06 2.69 4.21
C ILE A 120 1.87 2.83 5.73
N ALA A 121 1.97 4.06 6.26
CA ALA A 121 1.78 4.32 7.69
C ALA A 121 0.41 3.85 8.19
N ASN A 122 -0.64 4.11 7.41
CA ASN A 122 -2.01 3.68 7.75
C ASN A 122 -2.15 2.16 7.76
N CYS A 123 -1.55 1.45 6.81
CA CYS A 123 -1.55 -0.02 6.78
C CYS A 123 -0.98 -0.59 8.09
N TYR A 124 0.18 -0.11 8.52
CA TYR A 124 0.78 -0.58 9.77
C TYR A 124 -0.02 -0.17 11.00
N ILE A 125 -0.55 1.06 11.07
CA ILE A 125 -1.43 1.47 12.18
C ILE A 125 -2.63 0.53 12.30
N VAL A 126 -3.27 0.17 11.18
CA VAL A 126 -4.44 -0.71 11.21
C VAL A 126 -4.05 -2.14 11.60
N SER A 127 -2.94 -2.66 11.07
CA SER A 127 -2.39 -3.97 11.49
C SER A 127 -2.14 -4.03 13.00
N LEU A 128 -1.48 -3.02 13.57
CA LEU A 128 -1.21 -2.95 15.01
C LEU A 128 -2.47 -2.83 15.86
N LYS A 129 -3.47 -2.07 15.40
CA LYS A 129 -4.77 -2.00 16.09
C LYS A 129 -5.48 -3.36 16.12
N HIS A 130 -5.41 -4.12 15.04
CA HIS A 130 -5.95 -5.49 15.06
C HIS A 130 -5.16 -6.40 16.01
N GLN A 131 -3.84 -6.23 16.13
CA GLN A 131 -3.05 -6.93 17.16
C GLN A 131 -3.49 -6.54 18.58
N GLN A 132 -3.74 -5.24 18.85
CA GLN A 132 -4.27 -4.80 20.15
C GLN A 132 -5.63 -5.45 20.47
N LEU A 133 -6.53 -5.54 19.48
CA LEU A 133 -7.83 -6.21 19.65
C LEU A 133 -7.66 -7.68 20.03
N LEU A 134 -6.72 -8.38 19.42
CA LEU A 134 -6.40 -9.75 19.78
C LEU A 134 -5.86 -9.86 21.21
N ILE A 135 -4.87 -9.04 21.56
CA ILE A 135 -4.24 -9.05 22.90
C ILE A 135 -5.29 -8.84 23.97
N ARG A 136 -6.15 -7.84 23.80
CA ARG A 136 -7.26 -7.58 24.72
C ARG A 136 -8.28 -8.72 24.76
N SER A 137 -8.49 -9.43 23.65
CA SER A 137 -9.37 -10.61 23.63
C SER A 137 -8.77 -11.77 24.42
N LEU A 138 -7.44 -11.96 24.36
CA LEU A 138 -6.73 -12.94 25.19
C LEU A 138 -6.75 -12.56 26.67
N GLU A 139 -6.51 -11.29 27.00
CA GLU A 139 -6.61 -10.78 28.39
C GLU A 139 -7.99 -11.04 29.00
N ASN A 140 -9.04 -10.97 28.18
CA ASN A 140 -10.43 -11.22 28.58
C ASN A 140 -10.86 -12.69 28.44
N ASN A 141 -9.95 -13.62 28.15
CA ASN A 141 -10.23 -15.06 27.98
C ASN A 141 -11.34 -15.38 26.96
N VAL A 142 -11.39 -14.66 25.84
CA VAL A 142 -12.36 -14.95 24.77
C VAL A 142 -11.98 -16.28 24.10
N GLY A 143 -12.90 -17.25 24.12
CA GLY A 143 -12.64 -18.63 23.67
C GLY A 143 -12.01 -18.75 22.28
N ASP A 144 -12.53 -18.02 21.28
CA ASP A 144 -12.03 -18.06 19.90
C ASP A 144 -10.61 -17.48 19.76
N ALA A 145 -10.24 -16.53 20.62
CA ALA A 145 -8.91 -15.92 20.62
C ALA A 145 -7.82 -16.92 21.03
N SER A 146 -8.16 -18.02 21.71
CA SER A 146 -7.19 -19.04 22.11
C SER A 146 -6.71 -19.95 20.95
N THR A 147 -7.40 -19.96 19.81
CA THR A 147 -7.05 -20.80 18.64
C THR A 147 -6.14 -20.07 17.64
N LEU A 148 -5.07 -19.50 18.16
CA LEU A 148 -4.21 -18.55 17.46
C LEU A 148 -3.33 -19.17 16.37
N PHE A 149 -3.89 -19.15 15.17
CA PHE A 149 -3.28 -19.03 13.83
C PHE A 149 -4.42 -19.05 12.80
N TYR A 150 -5.54 -19.67 13.17
CA TYR A 150 -6.78 -19.78 12.37
C TYR A 150 -7.90 -18.86 12.85
N SER A 151 -7.64 -17.97 13.81
CA SER A 151 -8.64 -17.03 14.30
C SER A 151 -8.86 -15.89 13.31
N THR A 152 -10.10 -15.39 13.25
CA THR A 152 -10.48 -14.24 12.42
C THR A 152 -9.69 -12.97 12.77
N TYR A 153 -9.06 -12.91 13.95
CA TYR A 153 -8.19 -11.82 14.37
C TYR A 153 -6.89 -11.71 13.58
N MET A 154 -6.33 -12.84 13.11
CA MET A 154 -5.05 -12.86 12.39
C MET A 154 -5.16 -12.42 10.93
N ILE A 155 -6.29 -12.71 10.28
CA ILE A 155 -6.54 -12.36 8.87
C ILE A 155 -6.28 -10.87 8.60
N PRO A 156 -6.91 -9.91 9.31
CA PRO A 156 -6.70 -8.50 9.03
C PRO A 156 -5.27 -8.04 9.39
N ILE A 157 -4.63 -8.63 10.40
CA ILE A 157 -3.26 -8.29 10.79
C ILE A 157 -2.30 -8.58 9.64
N TYR A 158 -2.35 -9.79 9.09
CA TYR A 158 -1.50 -10.20 7.97
C TYR A 158 -1.84 -9.46 6.68
N TYR A 159 -3.14 -9.23 6.43
CA TYR A 159 -3.58 -8.47 5.26
C TYR A 159 -2.96 -7.07 5.22
N TYR A 160 -3.12 -6.29 6.29
CA TYR A 160 -2.59 -4.92 6.31
C TYR A 160 -1.07 -4.86 6.45
N LEU A 161 -0.45 -5.84 7.10
CA LEU A 161 1.01 -5.93 7.15
C LEU A 161 1.59 -6.17 5.76
N THR A 162 1.03 -7.14 5.03
CA THR A 162 1.45 -7.48 3.66
C THR A 162 1.20 -6.32 2.72
N LEU A 163 0.02 -5.68 2.80
CA LEU A 163 -0.29 -4.52 1.98
C LEU A 163 0.70 -3.37 2.22
N GLY A 164 1.07 -3.10 3.49
CA GLY A 164 2.09 -2.09 3.79
C GLY A 164 3.46 -2.44 3.19
N ASP A 165 3.87 -3.71 3.27
CA ASP A 165 5.14 -4.19 2.71
C ASP A 165 5.19 -4.11 1.19
N GLU A 166 4.08 -4.46 0.52
CA GLU A 166 3.91 -4.28 -0.93
C GLU A 166 4.02 -2.80 -1.32
N GLN A 167 3.41 -1.91 -0.54
CA GLN A 167 3.48 -0.46 -0.80
C GLN A 167 4.88 0.12 -0.54
N ILE A 168 5.64 -0.41 0.42
CA ILE A 168 7.07 -0.06 0.56
C ILE A 168 7.82 -0.48 -0.69
N ALA A 169 7.68 -1.72 -1.15
CA ALA A 169 8.38 -2.23 -2.32
C ALA A 169 8.02 -1.45 -3.59
N TYR A 170 6.74 -1.13 -3.76
CA TYR A 170 6.25 -0.24 -4.81
C TYR A 170 6.93 1.12 -4.72
N THR A 171 6.80 1.81 -3.58
CA THR A 171 7.38 3.15 -3.37
C THR A 171 8.89 3.16 -3.62
N GLN A 172 9.61 2.13 -3.18
CA GLN A 172 11.05 1.92 -3.39
C GLN A 172 11.43 1.81 -4.87
N THR A 173 10.64 1.08 -5.64
CA THR A 173 10.88 0.91 -7.08
C THR A 173 10.81 2.25 -7.81
N TYR A 174 9.84 3.10 -7.46
CA TYR A 174 9.70 4.41 -8.11
C TYR A 174 10.60 5.49 -7.52
N THR A 175 11.12 5.30 -6.30
CA THR A 175 12.11 6.19 -5.68
C THR A 175 13.54 5.95 -6.19
N VAL A 176 13.91 4.71 -6.51
CA VAL A 176 15.29 4.36 -6.93
C VAL A 176 15.51 4.54 -8.44
N VAL A 177 14.46 4.40 -9.27
CA VAL A 177 14.58 4.44 -10.74
C VAL A 177 14.48 5.89 -11.29
N SER A 178 14.26 6.89 -10.44
CA SER A 178 14.16 8.30 -10.83
C SER A 178 15.45 9.10 -10.64
#